data_AF-A0A2E4KLT8-F1
#
_entry.id   AF-A0A2E4KLT8-F1
#
_cell.length_a   1.000
_cell.length_b   1.000
_cell.length_c   1.000
_cell.angle_alpha   90.00
_cell.angle_beta   90.00
_cell.angle_gamma   90.00
#
_symmetry.space_group_name_H-M   'P 1'
#
loop_
_entity.id
_entity.type
_entity.pdbx_description
1 polymer ?
#
loop_
_entity_poly.entity_id
_entity_poly.type
_entity_poly.pdbx_seq_one_letter_code
_entity_poly.pdbx_strand_id
1 'polypeptide(L)'
;MDGNSGRKKKPLSEQRQLQATAHHEAGHAVAALHYELKFRYVTIISDEQQGSLGHVKFRRVDKGIYERSEFGALTDRRRMDVERHVITMFTAGAAEARFRGRG
;
A
#
# COMPACT_ATOMS: atom_id res chain seq x y z
N MET A 1 -1.93 -3.34 42.28
CA MET A 1 -2.89 -2.83 41.27
C MET A 1 -2.46 -3.41 39.94
N ASP A 2 -2.92 -4.61 39.64
CA ASP A 2 -2.45 -5.36 38.48
C ASP A 2 -3.27 -4.95 37.26
N GLY A 3 -2.70 -4.06 36.46
CA GLY A 3 -3.22 -3.64 35.16
C GLY A 3 -3.15 -4.78 34.17
N ASN A 4 -4.12 -5.70 34.24
CA ASN A 4 -4.35 -6.71 33.22
C ASN A 4 -4.87 -6.02 31.95
N SER A 5 -3.95 -5.50 31.14
CA SER A 5 -4.21 -5.08 29.76
C SER A 5 -4.42 -6.32 28.90
N GLY A 6 -5.53 -7.00 29.14
CA GLY A 6 -5.98 -8.12 28.33
C GLY A 6 -6.31 -7.60 26.95
N ARG A 7 -5.35 -7.69 26.03
CA ARG A 7 -5.55 -7.41 24.61
C ARG A 7 -6.61 -8.40 24.11
N LYS A 8 -7.88 -7.97 24.15
CA LYS A 8 -9.02 -8.78 23.68
C LYS A 8 -8.72 -9.23 22.26
N LYS A 9 -8.69 -10.55 22.03
CA LYS A 9 -8.52 -11.09 20.68
C LYS A 9 -9.68 -10.58 19.82
N LYS A 10 -9.36 -9.99 18.67
CA LYS A 10 -10.39 -9.57 17.71
C LYS A 10 -11.22 -10.79 17.28
N PRO A 11 -12.50 -10.63 16.95
CA PRO A 11 -13.31 -11.65 16.29
C PRO A 11 -12.59 -12.23 15.06
N LEU A 12 -12.83 -13.51 14.75
CA LEU A 12 -12.21 -14.20 13.60
C LEU A 12 -12.40 -13.45 12.28
N SER A 13 -13.57 -12.84 12.07
CA SER A 13 -13.88 -12.03 10.88
C SER A 13 -12.99 -10.79 10.77
N GLU A 14 -12.83 -10.05 11.87
CA GLU A 14 -11.95 -8.87 11.94
C GLU A 14 -10.48 -9.24 11.78
N GLN A 15 -10.05 -10.37 12.34
CA GLN A 15 -8.69 -10.88 12.13
C GLN A 15 -8.45 -11.19 10.64
N ARG A 16 -9.43 -11.82 9.98
CA ARG A 16 -9.32 -12.15 8.55
C ARG A 16 -9.32 -10.90 7.67
N GLN A 17 -10.09 -9.87 8.03
CA GLN A 17 -10.03 -8.57 7.37
C GLN A 17 -8.68 -7.89 7.55
N LEU A 18 -8.15 -7.87 8.77
CA LEU A 18 -6.83 -7.29 9.06
C LEU A 18 -5.72 -8.01 8.29
N GLN A 19 -5.80 -9.35 8.17
CA GLN A 19 -4.87 -10.13 7.35
C GLN A 19 -5.02 -9.82 5.86
N ALA A 20 -6.25 -9.67 5.37
CA ALA A 20 -6.48 -9.27 3.98
C ALA A 20 -5.85 -7.90 3.69
N THR A 21 -6.05 -6.92 4.56
CA THR A 21 -5.38 -5.61 4.47
C THR A 21 -3.86 -5.76 4.55
N ALA A 22 -3.33 -6.59 5.45
CA ALA A 22 -1.90 -6.83 5.53
C ALA A 22 -1.32 -7.42 4.22
N HIS A 23 -2.03 -8.34 3.58
CA HIS A 23 -1.64 -8.88 2.27
C HIS A 23 -1.73 -7.83 1.16
N HIS A 24 -2.75 -6.97 1.20
CA HIS A 24 -2.89 -5.83 0.29
C HIS A 24 -1.67 -4.90 0.37
N GLU A 25 -1.38 -4.41 1.58
CA GLU A 25 -0.26 -3.50 1.83
C GLU A 25 1.10 -4.14 1.55
N ALA A 26 1.26 -5.43 1.85
CA ALA A 26 2.44 -6.19 1.47
C ALA A 26 2.60 -6.30 -0.05
N GLY A 27 1.50 -6.44 -0.79
CA GLY A 27 1.52 -6.42 -2.25
C GLY A 27 2.06 -5.11 -2.83
N HIS A 28 1.64 -3.97 -2.28
CA HIS A 28 2.23 -2.66 -2.62
C HIS A 28 3.73 -2.61 -2.29
N ALA A 29 4.13 -3.03 -1.09
CA ALA A 29 5.52 -2.98 -0.67
C ALA A 29 6.43 -3.87 -1.54
N VAL A 30 6.00 -5.10 -1.84
CA VAL A 30 6.75 -6.04 -2.68
C VAL A 30 6.88 -5.52 -4.11
N ALA A 31 5.80 -5.02 -4.71
CA ALA A 31 5.86 -4.45 -6.05
C ALA A 31 6.75 -3.20 -6.09
N ALA A 32 6.69 -2.35 -5.05
CA ALA A 32 7.56 -1.20 -4.93
C ALA A 32 9.05 -1.59 -4.90
N LEU A 33 9.40 -2.62 -4.12
CA LEU A 33 10.78 -3.14 -4.08
C LEU A 33 11.21 -3.70 -5.44
N HIS A 34 10.33 -4.46 -6.12
CA HIS A 34 10.61 -5.02 -7.43
C HIS A 34 10.88 -3.95 -8.50
N TYR A 35 10.13 -2.84 -8.48
CA TYR A 35 10.29 -1.72 -9.41
C TYR A 35 11.24 -0.62 -8.92
N GLU A 36 11.99 -0.88 -7.84
CA GLU A 36 12.93 0.06 -7.21
C GLU A 36 12.29 1.40 -6.79
N LEU A 37 10.99 1.38 -6.52
CA LEU A 37 10.24 2.53 -6.00
C LEU A 37 10.53 2.69 -4.52
N LYS A 38 11.00 3.89 -4.14
CA LYS A 38 11.33 4.19 -2.75
C LYS A 38 10.06 4.50 -1.96
N PHE A 39 9.88 3.82 -0.82
CA PHE A 39 8.88 4.16 0.18
C PHE A 39 9.51 4.33 1.56
N ARG A 40 8.84 5.09 2.43
CA ARG A 40 9.31 5.39 3.79
C ARG A 40 8.84 4.34 4.79
N TYR A 41 7.58 3.94 4.69
CA TYR A 41 6.98 2.92 5.55
C TYR A 41 5.74 2.32 4.91
N VAL A 42 5.32 1.18 5.45
CA VAL A 42 4.04 0.52 5.21
C VAL A 42 3.34 0.30 6.55
N THR A 43 2.03 0.46 6.61
CA THR A 43 1.24 0.26 7.83
C THR A 43 -0.10 -0.40 7.53
N ILE A 44 -0.58 -1.20 8.48
CA ILE A 44 -1.93 -1.80 8.48
C ILE A 44 -2.84 -1.16 9.54
N ILE A 45 -2.38 -0.05 10.11
CA ILE A 45 -3.14 0.76 11.06
C ILE A 45 -4.03 1.66 10.24
N SER A 46 -5.34 1.60 10.50
CA SER A 46 -6.33 2.44 9.86
C SER A 46 -6.14 3.91 10.23
N ASP A 47 -6.35 4.79 9.25
CA ASP A 47 -6.43 6.24 9.42
C ASP A 47 -7.83 6.69 8.97
N GLU A 48 -8.71 6.93 9.95
CA GLU A 48 -10.10 7.33 9.68
C GLU A 48 -10.20 8.70 9.01
N GLN A 49 -9.28 9.63 9.30
CA GLN A 49 -9.29 10.96 8.69
C GLN A 49 -8.95 10.89 7.20
N GLN A 50 -8.09 9.94 6.81
CA GLN A 50 -7.72 9.69 5.41
C GLN A 50 -8.57 8.59 4.75
N GLY A 51 -9.52 7.98 5.48
CA GLY A 51 -10.36 6.89 4.96
C GLY A 51 -9.58 5.64 4.58
N SER A 52 -8.43 5.39 5.21
CA SER A 52 -7.51 4.30 4.88
C SER A 52 -7.58 3.17 5.93
N LEU A 53 -7.56 1.91 5.48
CA LEU A 53 -7.42 0.73 6.36
C LEU A 53 -5.94 0.36 6.63
N GLY A 54 -5.03 1.03 5.95
CA GLY A 54 -3.61 0.75 5.80
C GLY A 54 -3.08 1.49 4.58
N HIS A 55 -1.77 1.73 4.52
CA HIS A 55 -1.16 2.38 3.37
C HIS A 55 0.36 2.20 3.32
N VAL A 56 0.90 2.34 2.10
CA VAL A 56 2.32 2.56 1.85
C VAL A 56 2.60 4.04 1.62
N LYS A 57 3.49 4.63 2.43
CA LYS A 57 3.95 6.01 2.23
C LYS A 57 5.15 6.03 1.30
N PHE A 58 4.91 6.24 0.01
CA PHE A 58 5.97 6.39 -0.98
C PHE A 58 6.79 7.69 -0.78
N ARG A 59 8.08 7.65 -1.14
CA ARG A 59 8.99 8.81 -1.07
C ARG A 59 8.93 9.54 -2.42
N ARG A 60 8.63 10.84 -2.44
CA ARG A 60 8.60 11.72 -3.64
C ARG A 60 7.46 11.47 -4.63
N VAL A 61 6.34 10.90 -4.18
CA VAL A 61 5.09 10.87 -4.98
C VAL A 61 4.31 12.18 -4.79
N ASP A 62 4.61 12.91 -3.73
CA ASP A 62 4.09 14.21 -3.39
C ASP A 62 4.76 15.32 -4.24
N LYS A 63 3.92 16.01 -5.02
CA LYS A 63 4.21 17.12 -5.96
C LYS A 63 5.10 16.81 -7.16
N GLY A 64 6.25 16.16 -6.98
CA GLY A 64 7.22 16.03 -8.05
C GLY A 64 6.76 15.18 -9.24
N ILE A 65 5.92 14.16 -9.05
CA ILE A 65 5.38 13.37 -10.18
C ILE A 65 4.36 14.20 -10.97
N TYR A 66 3.38 14.81 -10.28
CA TYR A 66 2.36 15.67 -10.88
C TYR A 66 2.97 16.88 -11.61
N GLU A 67 3.91 17.60 -10.98
CA GLU A 67 4.62 18.73 -11.58
C GLU A 67 5.51 18.28 -12.77
N ARG A 68 6.09 17.06 -12.74
CA ARG A 68 6.84 16.50 -13.87
C ARG A 68 5.95 16.04 -15.03
N SER A 69 4.69 15.71 -14.78
CA SER A 69 3.74 15.39 -15.85
C SER A 69 3.13 16.63 -16.50
N GLU A 70 2.98 17.75 -15.78
CA GLU A 70 2.36 18.97 -16.33
C GLU A 70 3.32 19.91 -17.09
N PHE A 71 4.66 19.80 -16.89
CA PHE A 71 5.63 20.80 -17.40
C PHE A 71 6.54 20.38 -18.57
N GLY A 72 6.19 19.36 -19.36
CA GLY A 72 6.93 19.09 -20.61
C GLY A 72 6.78 17.68 -21.15
N ALA A 73 7.27 17.48 -22.39
CA ALA A 73 7.21 16.22 -23.13
C ALA A 73 7.51 15.00 -22.23
N LEU A 74 6.60 14.03 -22.24
CA LEU A 74 6.77 12.74 -21.59
C LEU A 74 8.03 12.08 -22.14
N THR A 75 9.14 12.16 -21.41
CA THR A 75 10.31 11.34 -21.71
C THR A 75 9.99 9.88 -21.39
N ASP A 76 10.60 8.94 -22.11
CA ASP A 76 10.39 7.50 -21.87
C ASP A 76 10.61 7.11 -20.41
N ARG A 77 11.58 7.75 -19.75
CA ARG A 77 11.85 7.55 -18.33
C ARG A 77 10.68 7.96 -17.43
N ARG A 78 10.03 9.09 -17.71
CA ARG A 78 8.85 9.55 -16.94
C ARG A 78 7.66 8.63 -17.16
N ARG A 79 7.46 8.17 -18.39
CA ARG A 79 6.42 7.19 -18.72
C ARG A 79 6.64 5.88 -17.94
N MET A 80 7.86 5.34 -17.98
CA MET A 80 8.23 4.14 -17.22
C MET A 80 8.00 4.31 -15.71
N ASP A 81 8.36 5.47 -15.14
CA ASP A 81 8.14 5.74 -13.71
C ASP A 81 6.64 5.73 -13.35
N VAL A 82 5.78 6.31 -14.19
CA VAL A 82 4.32 6.28 -14.01
C VAL A 82 3.77 4.86 -14.18
N GLU A 83 4.18 4.14 -15.22
CA GLU A 83 3.73 2.76 -15.46
C GLU A 83 4.08 1.84 -14.28
N ARG A 84 5.30 1.93 -13.76
CA ARG A 84 5.73 1.17 -12.57
C ARG A 84 4.89 1.50 -11.33
N HIS A 85 4.53 2.77 -11.17
CA HIS A 85 3.67 3.20 -10.07
C HIS A 85 2.26 2.63 -10.21
N VAL A 86 1.69 2.70 -11.42
CA VAL A 86 0.38 2.13 -11.74
C VAL A 86 0.36 0.61 -11.49
N ILE A 87 1.37 -0.12 -11.95
CA ILE A 87 1.47 -1.57 -11.73
C ILE A 87 1.57 -1.88 -10.22
N THR A 88 2.37 -1.11 -9.49
CA THR A 88 2.50 -1.25 -8.02
C THR A 88 1.16 -1.04 -7.31
N MET A 89 0.32 -0.12 -7.80
CA MET A 89 -1.01 0.11 -7.25
C MET A 89 -1.96 -1.07 -7.50
N PHE A 90 -1.93 -1.66 -8.70
CA PHE A 90 -2.81 -2.78 -9.03
C PHE A 90 -2.37 -4.13 -8.42
N THR A 91 -1.08 -4.31 -8.16
CA THR A 91 -0.53 -5.57 -7.64
C THR A 91 -1.06 -5.93 -6.24
N ALA A 92 -1.38 -4.92 -5.43
CA ALA A 92 -1.92 -5.12 -4.08
C ALA A 92 -3.25 -5.87 -4.06
N GLY A 93 -4.16 -5.54 -4.97
CA GLY A 93 -5.44 -6.24 -5.11
C GLY A 93 -5.27 -7.73 -5.44
N ALA A 94 -4.28 -8.08 -6.26
CA ALA A 94 -3.97 -9.47 -6.58
C ALA A 94 -3.39 -10.24 -5.38
N ALA A 95 -2.53 -9.60 -4.58
CA ALA A 95 -1.99 -10.20 -3.35
C ALA A 95 -3.09 -10.50 -2.33
N GLU A 96 -4.02 -9.56 -2.13
CA GLU A 96 -5.19 -9.74 -1.30
C GLU A 96 -6.13 -10.83 -1.84
N ALA A 97 -6.43 -10.81 -3.15
CA ALA A 97 -7.29 -11.80 -3.78
C ALA A 97 -6.75 -13.22 -3.62
N ARG A 98 -5.43 -13.40 -3.79
CA ARG A 98 -4.76 -14.69 -3.56
C ARG A 98 -4.90 -15.16 -2.11
N PHE A 99 -4.71 -14.27 -1.14
CA PHE A 99 -4.96 -14.59 0.28
C PHE A 99 -6.42 -14.98 0.55
N ARG A 100 -7.37 -14.28 -0.08
CA ARG A 100 -8.81 -14.55 0.06
C ARG A 100 -9.27 -15.80 -0.70
N GLY A 101 -8.42 -16.41 -1.53
CA GLY A 101 -8.78 -17.55 -2.39
C GLY A 101 -9.70 -17.17 -3.55
N ARG A 102 -9.55 -15.95 -4.09
CA ARG A 102 -10.37 -15.40 -5.19
C ARG A 102 -9.57 -15.16 -6.47
N GLY A 103 -8.64 -16.07 -6.79
CA GLY A 103 -7.72 -15.94 -7.92
C GLY A 103 -7.84 -17.11 -8.89
#